data_AF-A0A7U7L8H9-F1
#
_entry.id   AF-A0A7U7L8H9-F1
#
_cell.length_a   1.000
_cell.length_b   1.000
_cell.length_c   1.000
_cell.angle_alpha   90.00
_cell.angle_beta   90.00
_cell.angle_gamma   90.00
#
_symmetry.space_group_name_H-M   'P 1'
#
loop_
_entity.id
_entity.type
_entity.pdbx_description
1 polymer ?
#
loop_
_entity_poly.entity_id
_entity_poly.type
_entity_poly.pdbx_seq_one_letter_code
_entity_poly.pdbx_strand_id
1 'polypeptide(L)'
;VALQKLKIENLHFHDLRHEAISRLFELGTLNVMEVAAISGHKSLNMLKRYTHLRAYQLVSKLDTRRRQSQKIATYFVPYPAILEEAGDVFRVHLHDFEGMSVSGDTRESAMDTASVVLLRTLATAAQRGERVPRPGDLPLNAGVMINPLAGSVPVCV
;
A
#
# COMPACT_ATOMS: atom_id res chain seq x y z
N VAL A 1 -33.85 -27.01 -29.91
CA VAL A 1 -34.57 -27.28 -28.64
C VAL A 1 -34.58 -26.06 -27.70
N ALA A 2 -33.46 -25.41 -27.39
CA ALA A 2 -33.44 -24.25 -26.47
C ALA A 2 -34.16 -23.00 -27.02
N LEU A 3 -33.91 -22.62 -28.28
CA LEU A 3 -34.50 -21.44 -28.91
C LEU A 3 -36.04 -21.50 -29.00
N GLN A 4 -36.60 -22.65 -29.36
CA GLN A 4 -38.05 -22.88 -29.41
C GLN A 4 -38.72 -22.80 -28.03
N LYS A 5 -38.06 -23.29 -26.97
CA LYS A 5 -38.57 -23.18 -25.59
C LYS A 5 -38.58 -21.73 -25.10
N LEU A 6 -37.57 -20.94 -25.50
CA LEU A 6 -37.41 -19.54 -25.12
C LEU A 6 -38.11 -18.55 -26.06
N LYS A 7 -38.73 -19.04 -27.15
CA LYS A 7 -39.39 -18.22 -28.19
C LYS A 7 -38.50 -17.11 -28.76
N ILE A 8 -37.19 -17.37 -28.89
CA ILE A 8 -36.25 -16.41 -29.48
C ILE A 8 -36.27 -16.64 -30.99
N GLU A 9 -36.75 -15.64 -31.73
CA GLU A 9 -36.77 -15.62 -33.19
C GLU A 9 -35.51 -14.92 -33.71
N ASN A 10 -34.97 -15.39 -34.85
CA ASN A 10 -33.85 -14.76 -35.57
C ASN A 10 -32.55 -14.52 -34.74
N LEU A 11 -32.20 -15.42 -33.81
CA LEU A 11 -30.88 -15.37 -33.17
C LEU A 11 -29.78 -15.81 -34.14
N HIS A 12 -28.75 -15.00 -34.29
CA HIS A 12 -27.58 -15.30 -35.12
C HIS A 12 -26.32 -15.48 -34.28
N PHE A 13 -25.34 -16.19 -34.84
CA PHE A 13 -24.03 -16.38 -34.18
C PHE A 13 -23.29 -15.07 -33.88
N HIS A 14 -23.52 -14.02 -34.68
CA HIS A 14 -22.90 -12.72 -34.43
C HIS A 14 -23.45 -12.05 -33.16
N ASP A 15 -24.71 -12.31 -32.78
CA ASP A 15 -25.32 -11.81 -31.55
C ASP A 15 -24.65 -12.44 -30.32
N LEU A 16 -24.36 -13.75 -30.38
CA LEU A 16 -23.65 -14.43 -29.30
C LEU A 16 -22.24 -13.89 -29.11
N ARG A 17 -21.54 -13.61 -30.22
CA ARG A 17 -20.21 -12.99 -30.15
C ARG A 17 -20.29 -11.57 -29.61
N HIS A 18 -21.30 -10.81 -30.01
CA HIS A 18 -21.56 -9.46 -29.52
C HIS A 18 -21.75 -9.49 -27.99
N GLU A 19 -22.64 -10.36 -27.52
CA GLU A 19 -22.97 -10.52 -26.11
C GLU A 19 -21.78 -10.98 -25.27
N ALA A 20 -21.02 -11.97 -25.75
CA ALA A 20 -19.83 -12.45 -25.06
C ALA A 20 -18.80 -11.33 -24.85
N ILE A 21 -18.57 -10.51 -25.89
CA ILE A 21 -17.60 -9.41 -25.81
C ILE A 21 -18.09 -8.31 -24.86
N SER A 22 -19.36 -7.93 -24.94
CA SER A 22 -19.97 -6.97 -24.00
C SER A 22 -19.78 -7.43 -22.56
N ARG A 23 -20.08 -8.70 -22.26
CA ARG A 23 -19.94 -9.27 -20.92
C ARG A 23 -18.49 -9.29 -20.43
N LEU A 24 -17.53 -9.58 -21.30
CA LEU A 24 -16.10 -9.53 -20.94
C LEU A 24 -15.66 -8.11 -20.57
N PHE A 25 -16.17 -7.08 -21.25
CA PHE A 25 -15.92 -5.69 -20.90
C PHE A 25 -16.63 -5.25 -19.62
N GLU A 26 -17.86 -5.71 -19.39
CA GLU A 26 -18.61 -5.42 -18.17
C GLU A 26 -17.94 -6.01 -16.92
N LEU A 27 -17.40 -7.22 -17.01
CA LEU A 27 -16.64 -7.85 -15.93
C LEU A 27 -15.39 -7.03 -15.54
N GLY A 28 -14.82 -6.28 -16.48
CA GLY A 28 -13.70 -5.35 -16.24
C GLY A 28 -12.38 -6.01 -15.81
N THR A 29 -12.32 -7.34 -15.82
CA THR A 29 -11.14 -8.13 -15.41
C THR A 29 -10.06 -8.15 -16.49
N LEU A 30 -10.47 -8.14 -17.76
CA LEU A 30 -9.57 -8.26 -18.90
C LEU A 30 -9.27 -6.90 -19.53
N ASN A 31 -8.10 -6.78 -20.14
CA ASN A 31 -7.72 -5.66 -20.97
C ASN A 31 -8.20 -5.83 -22.42
N VAL A 32 -8.18 -4.75 -23.20
CA VAL A 32 -8.67 -4.73 -24.60
C VAL A 32 -7.95 -5.76 -25.49
N MET A 33 -6.65 -5.99 -25.25
CA MET A 33 -5.84 -6.95 -26.02
C MET A 33 -6.20 -8.40 -25.70
N GLU A 34 -6.44 -8.72 -24.43
CA GLU A 34 -6.89 -10.04 -23.96
C GLU A 34 -8.27 -10.37 -24.52
N VAL A 35 -9.20 -9.41 -24.47
CA VAL A 35 -10.52 -9.57 -25.09
C VAL A 35 -10.38 -9.77 -26.59
N ALA A 36 -9.47 -9.07 -27.28
CA ALA A 36 -9.22 -9.27 -28.70
C ALA A 36 -8.70 -10.68 -29.02
N ALA A 37 -7.75 -11.18 -28.22
CA ALA A 37 -7.19 -12.52 -28.38
C ALA A 37 -8.25 -13.62 -28.17
N ILE A 38 -9.06 -13.50 -27.11
CA ILE A 38 -10.13 -14.47 -26.80
C ILE A 38 -11.23 -14.44 -27.87
N SER A 39 -11.64 -13.24 -28.28
CA SER A 39 -12.73 -13.08 -29.24
C SER A 39 -12.31 -13.25 -30.70
N GLY A 40 -11.02 -13.43 -31.00
CA GLY A 40 -10.49 -13.60 -32.35
C GLY A 40 -10.59 -12.34 -33.23
N HIS A 41 -10.45 -11.15 -32.64
CA HIS A 41 -10.46 -9.89 -33.38
C HIS A 41 -9.09 -9.55 -33.94
N LYS A 42 -8.97 -9.41 -35.26
CA LYS A 42 -7.73 -8.96 -35.93
C LYS A 42 -7.46 -7.46 -35.78
N SER A 43 -8.51 -6.66 -35.54
CA SER A 43 -8.41 -5.22 -35.37
C SER A 43 -9.19 -4.76 -34.15
N LEU A 44 -8.53 -3.93 -33.34
CA LEU A 44 -9.11 -3.33 -32.13
C LEU A 44 -10.20 -2.30 -32.46
N ASN A 45 -10.23 -1.74 -33.67
CA ASN A 45 -11.28 -0.81 -34.07
C ASN A 45 -12.69 -1.43 -33.98
N MET A 46 -12.79 -2.74 -34.20
CA MET A 46 -14.06 -3.47 -34.07
C MET A 46 -14.54 -3.58 -32.63
N LEU A 47 -13.61 -3.52 -31.67
CA LEU A 47 -13.89 -3.64 -30.24
C LEU A 47 -14.32 -2.33 -29.59
N LYS A 48 -14.04 -1.18 -30.23
CA LYS A 48 -14.40 0.16 -29.71
C LYS A 48 -15.89 0.32 -29.37
N ARG A 49 -16.74 -0.44 -30.06
CA ARG A 49 -18.20 -0.44 -29.85
C ARG A 49 -18.64 -1.10 -28.53
N TYR A 50 -17.77 -1.92 -27.93
CA TYR A 50 -18.02 -2.61 -26.66
C TYR A 50 -17.26 -1.96 -25.51
N THR A 51 -16.29 -1.09 -25.81
CA THR A 51 -15.52 -0.36 -24.81
C THR A 51 -16.31 0.85 -24.32
N HIS A 52 -17.24 0.63 -23.41
CA HIS A 52 -17.80 1.70 -22.59
C HIS A 52 -16.90 1.90 -21.36
N LEU A 53 -15.71 2.48 -21.58
CA LEU A 53 -14.77 2.75 -20.49
C LEU A 53 -15.42 3.68 -19.47
N ARG A 54 -15.86 3.12 -18.34
CA ARG A 54 -16.36 3.91 -17.22
C ARG A 54 -15.15 4.57 -16.54
N ALA A 55 -15.12 5.89 -16.46
CA ALA A 55 -14.02 6.66 -15.86
C ALA A 55 -13.62 6.13 -14.46
N TYR A 56 -14.59 5.66 -13.68
CA TYR A 56 -14.36 5.04 -12.36
C TYR A 56 -13.44 3.80 -12.41
N GLN A 57 -13.54 2.96 -13.45
CA GLN A 57 -12.68 1.78 -13.59
C GLN A 57 -11.21 2.16 -13.85
N LEU A 58 -10.97 3.29 -14.54
CA LEU A 58 -9.63 3.83 -14.75
C LEU A 58 -9.05 4.40 -13.45
N VAL A 59 -9.86 5.14 -12.69
CA VAL A 59 -9.46 5.66 -11.36
C VAL A 59 -9.08 4.51 -10.43
N SER A 60 -9.89 3.45 -10.36
CA SER A 60 -9.56 2.28 -9.54
C SER A 60 -8.23 1.60 -9.95
N LYS A 61 -7.87 1.60 -11.24
CA LYS A 61 -6.59 1.05 -11.72
C LYS A 61 -5.40 1.97 -11.46
N LEU A 62 -5.61 3.27 -11.32
CA LEU A 62 -4.57 4.23 -10.93
C LEU A 62 -4.36 4.22 -9.40
N ASP A 63 -5.45 4.10 -8.63
CA ASP A 63 -5.40 4.07 -7.16
C ASP A 63 -4.68 2.86 -6.59
N THR A 64 -4.62 1.72 -7.29
CA THR A 64 -3.86 0.54 -6.82
C THR A 64 -2.38 0.84 -6.63
N ARG A 65 -1.75 1.66 -7.51
CA ARG A 65 -0.36 2.08 -7.34
C ARG A 65 -0.18 3.06 -6.18
N ARG A 66 -1.13 3.96 -5.95
CA ARG A 66 -1.12 4.89 -4.81
C ARG A 66 -1.28 4.15 -3.47
N ARG A 67 -2.06 3.07 -3.43
CA ARG A 67 -2.23 2.24 -2.22
C ARG A 67 -0.94 1.51 -1.82
N GLN A 68 -0.11 1.10 -2.78
CA GLN A 68 1.19 0.48 -2.49
C GLN A 68 2.18 1.47 -1.87
N SER A 69 2.27 2.70 -2.39
CA SER A 69 3.13 3.74 -1.81
C SER A 69 2.62 4.23 -0.45
N GLN A 70 1.29 4.29 -0.24
CA GLN A 70 0.69 4.66 1.05
C GLN A 70 0.99 3.62 2.15
N LYS A 71 1.08 2.32 1.81
CA LYS A 71 1.41 1.25 2.76
C LYS A 71 2.83 1.36 3.32
N ILE A 72 3.76 1.91 2.55
CA ILE A 72 5.15 2.07 2.99
C ILE A 72 5.28 3.30 3.90
N ALA A 73 4.54 4.37 3.61
CA ALA A 73 4.57 5.59 4.41
C ALA A 73 4.16 5.36 5.89
N THR A 74 3.30 4.38 6.17
CA THR A 74 2.91 4.05 7.56
C THR A 74 4.04 3.47 8.41
N TYR A 75 5.13 3.01 7.78
CA TYR A 75 6.31 2.50 8.48
C TYR A 75 7.32 3.60 8.81
N PHE A 76 7.13 4.83 8.34
CA PHE A 76 8.07 5.93 8.55
C PHE A 76 7.47 7.05 9.39
N VAL A 77 6.80 6.67 10.47
CA VAL A 77 6.25 7.59 11.47
C VAL A 77 7.21 7.67 12.67
N PRO A 78 7.37 8.85 13.30
CA PRO A 78 8.16 8.97 14.52
C PRO A 78 7.51 8.21 15.69
N TYR A 79 8.33 7.65 16.58
CA TYR A 79 7.89 6.93 17.77
C TYR A 79 8.30 7.63 19.06
N PRO A 80 7.44 7.62 20.11
CA PRO A 80 7.81 8.14 21.41
C PRO A 80 8.88 7.25 22.07
N ALA A 81 9.85 7.91 22.68
CA ALA A 81 10.90 7.27 23.47
C ALA A 81 11.19 8.09 24.72
N ILE A 82 11.72 7.42 25.74
CA ILE A 82 12.19 8.06 26.97
C ILE A 82 13.70 8.24 26.85
N LEU A 83 14.19 9.46 27.10
CA LEU A 83 15.61 9.75 27.20
C LEU A 83 16.01 9.85 28.67
N GLU A 84 16.86 8.93 29.12
CA GLU A 84 17.45 8.94 30.46
C GLU A 84 18.92 9.38 30.37
N GLU A 85 19.31 10.31 31.23
CA GLU A 85 20.69 10.77 31.39
C GLU A 85 21.27 10.14 32.66
N ALA A 86 22.26 9.27 32.47
CA ALA A 86 22.93 8.56 33.56
C ALA A 86 24.43 8.88 33.54
N GLY A 87 24.80 10.05 34.06
CA GLY A 87 26.18 10.55 34.05
C GLY A 87 26.62 10.97 32.65
N ASP A 88 27.69 10.36 32.13
CA ASP A 88 28.24 10.62 30.78
C ASP A 88 27.54 9.83 29.66
N VAL A 89 26.45 9.11 29.96
CA VAL A 89 25.77 8.25 28.98
C VAL A 89 24.29 8.60 28.90
N PHE A 90 23.82 8.79 27.67
CA PHE A 90 22.42 8.99 27.32
C PHE A 90 21.82 7.66 26.88
N ARG A 91 20.68 7.26 27.46
CA ARG A 91 19.92 6.08 27.03
C ARG A 91 18.57 6.46 26.47
N VAL A 92 18.22 5.89 25.34
CA VAL A 92 16.91 6.04 24.71
C VAL A 92 16.18 4.71 24.79
N HIS A 93 15.00 4.70 25.40
CA HIS A 93 14.11 3.55 25.50
C HIS A 93 12.85 3.76 24.65
N LEU A 94 12.62 2.91 23.66
CA LEU A 94 11.40 2.96 22.85
C LEU A 94 10.25 2.26 23.56
N HIS A 95 9.16 2.97 23.85
CA HIS A 95 8.05 2.41 24.63
C HIS A 95 7.31 1.31 23.86
N ASP A 96 7.09 1.51 22.56
CA ASP A 96 6.24 0.63 21.76
C ASP A 96 6.95 -0.67 21.31
N PHE A 97 8.22 -0.85 21.66
CA PHE A 97 9.01 -2.03 21.29
C PHE A 97 9.65 -2.67 22.51
N GLU A 98 9.31 -3.94 22.76
CA GLU A 98 9.79 -4.67 23.93
C GLU A 98 11.33 -4.74 23.99
N GLY A 99 11.90 -4.22 25.06
CA GLY A 99 13.34 -4.33 25.36
C GLY A 99 14.27 -3.54 24.45
N MET A 100 13.76 -2.61 23.64
CA MET A 100 14.57 -1.81 22.75
C MET A 100 15.10 -0.56 23.46
N SER A 101 16.35 -0.65 23.93
CA SER A 101 17.11 0.47 24.47
C SER A 101 18.44 0.65 23.75
N VAL A 102 18.82 1.88 23.46
CA VAL A 102 20.13 2.23 22.92
C VAL A 102 20.83 3.23 23.82
N SER A 103 22.15 3.27 23.78
CA SER A 103 22.97 4.21 24.54
C SER A 103 23.91 4.99 23.63
N GLY A 104 24.17 6.25 23.95
CA GLY A 104 25.19 7.09 23.32
C GLY A 104 25.97 7.89 24.36
N ASP A 105 27.17 8.28 23.97
CA ASP A 105 28.06 9.22 24.66
C ASP A 105 27.50 10.65 24.66
N THR A 106 26.76 11.01 23.61
CA THR A 106 26.04 12.29 23.51
C THR A 106 24.58 12.04 23.21
N ARG A 107 23.73 13.03 23.54
CA ARG A 107 22.30 12.99 23.21
C ARG A 107 22.06 12.75 21.71
N GLU A 108 22.82 13.43 20.85
CA GLU A 108 22.72 13.29 19.39
C GLU A 108 23.09 11.88 18.94
N SER A 109 24.24 11.36 19.39
CA SER A 109 24.70 10.00 19.12
C SER A 109 23.69 8.93 19.56
N ALA A 110 23.08 9.11 20.74
CA ALA A 110 22.04 8.22 21.25
C ALA A 110 20.76 8.26 20.39
N MET A 111 20.34 9.45 19.96
CA MET A 111 19.17 9.64 19.09
C MET A 111 19.40 9.10 17.68
N ASP A 112 20.59 9.28 17.10
CA ASP A 112 20.95 8.73 15.79
C ASP A 112 20.98 7.21 15.81
N THR A 113 21.60 6.64 16.85
CA THR A 113 21.60 5.19 17.06
C THR A 113 20.17 4.66 17.22
N ALA A 114 19.31 5.38 17.95
CA ALA A 114 17.90 5.02 18.11
C ALA A 114 17.14 5.07 16.78
N SER A 115 17.36 6.10 15.97
CA SER A 115 16.76 6.28 14.64
C SER A 115 17.10 5.12 13.72
N VAL A 116 18.39 4.76 13.63
CA VAL A 116 18.87 3.65 12.79
C VAL A 116 18.28 2.31 13.24
N VAL A 117 18.25 2.07 14.55
CA VAL A 117 17.71 0.83 15.13
C VAL A 117 16.20 0.72 14.90
N LEU A 118 15.46 1.82 15.09
CA LEU A 118 14.04 1.90 14.81
C LEU A 118 13.75 1.64 13.32
N LEU A 119 14.46 2.33 12.41
CA LEU A 119 14.32 2.15 10.97
C LEU A 119 14.54 0.69 10.55
N ARG A 120 15.60 0.06 11.05
CA ARG A 120 15.93 -1.33 10.74
C ARG A 120 14.83 -2.28 11.22
N THR A 121 14.28 -2.04 12.40
CA THR A 121 13.22 -2.85 12.99
C THR A 121 11.93 -2.73 12.16
N LEU A 122 11.53 -1.51 11.82
CA LEU A 122 10.37 -1.22 10.99
C LEU A 122 10.50 -1.83 9.58
N ALA A 123 11.67 -1.71 8.97
CA ALA A 123 11.94 -2.28 7.66
C ALA A 123 11.91 -3.82 7.67
N THR A 124 12.42 -4.46 8.73
CA THR A 124 12.40 -5.92 8.88
C THR A 124 10.96 -6.42 9.09
N ALA A 125 10.16 -5.73 9.90
CA ALA A 125 8.74 -6.05 10.07
C ALA A 125 7.95 -5.89 8.75
N ALA A 126 8.21 -4.81 8.00
CA ALA A 126 7.60 -4.59 6.69
C ALA A 126 7.95 -5.70 5.68
N GLN A 127 9.21 -6.14 5.66
CA GLN A 127 9.67 -7.22 4.77
C GLN A 127 8.99 -8.55 5.09
N ARG A 128 8.72 -8.83 6.36
CA ARG A 128 8.03 -10.04 6.83
C ARG A 128 6.51 -9.95 6.73
N GLY A 129 5.96 -8.79 6.36
CA GLY A 129 4.51 -8.54 6.36
C GLY A 129 3.89 -8.52 7.75
N GLU A 130 4.70 -8.31 8.79
CA GLU A 130 4.26 -8.22 10.18
C GLU A 130 3.59 -6.87 10.43
N ARG A 131 2.64 -6.84 11.37
CA ARG A 131 2.01 -5.60 11.79
C ARG A 131 2.93 -4.89 12.77
N VAL A 132 3.34 -3.68 12.42
CA VAL A 132 4.04 -2.78 13.33
C VAL A 132 3.04 -2.18 14.32
N PRO A 133 3.43 -1.95 15.59
CA PRO A 133 2.64 -1.16 16.54
C PRO A 133 2.27 0.21 15.97
N ARG A 134 1.29 0.88 16.58
CA ARG A 134 1.05 2.31 16.29
C ARG A 134 1.83 3.12 17.32
N PRO A 135 2.43 4.27 16.96
CA PRO A 135 3.06 5.14 17.94
C PRO A 135 2.09 5.47 19.08
N GLY A 136 2.52 5.23 20.31
CA GLY A 136 1.78 5.60 21.52
C GLY A 136 1.81 7.10 21.80
N ASP A 137 1.19 7.50 22.90
CA ASP A 137 1.27 8.88 23.41
C ASP A 137 2.67 9.18 23.97
N LEU A 138 3.08 10.44 23.91
CA LEU A 138 4.36 10.88 24.46
C LEU A 138 4.34 10.75 25.99
N PRO A 139 5.35 10.11 26.62
CA PRO A 139 5.42 10.01 28.08
C PRO A 139 5.57 11.40 28.72
N LEU A 140 4.88 11.62 29.84
CA LEU A 140 4.81 12.91 30.56
C LEU A 140 6.18 13.46 31.02
N ASN A 141 7.18 12.59 31.18
CA ASN A 141 8.52 12.96 31.64
C ASN A 141 9.57 12.54 30.61
N ALA A 142 10.37 13.50 30.11
CA ALA A 142 11.51 13.26 29.20
C ALA A 142 11.18 12.50 27.89
N GLY A 143 9.95 12.66 27.39
CA GLY A 143 9.53 12.10 26.12
C GLY A 143 10.18 12.80 24.93
N VAL A 144 10.84 12.03 24.07
CA VAL A 144 11.39 12.47 22.78
C VAL A 144 10.77 11.66 21.64
N MET A 145 10.64 12.26 20.47
CA MET A 145 10.19 11.56 19.26
C MET A 145 11.39 11.13 18.44
N ILE A 146 11.52 9.82 18.22
CA ILE A 146 12.57 9.24 17.38
C ILE A 146 12.03 9.08 15.97
N ASN A 147 12.59 9.85 15.04
CA ASN A 147 12.24 9.76 13.63
C ASN A 147 13.09 8.67 12.95
N PRO A 148 12.51 7.64 12.32
CA PRO A 148 13.27 6.60 11.63
C PRO A 148 13.99 7.08 10.37
N LEU A 149 13.62 8.24 9.81
CA LEU A 149 14.21 8.76 8.56
C LEU A 149 15.10 9.99 8.75
N ALA A 150 14.99 10.68 9.89
CA ALA A 150 15.83 11.83 10.20
C ALA A 150 16.81 11.46 11.31
N GLY A 151 18.10 11.41 10.96
CA GLY A 151 19.16 11.57 11.95
C GLY A 151 19.11 12.98 12.55
N SER A 152 19.33 13.07 13.85
CA SER A 152 19.54 14.25 14.70
C SER A 152 18.60 15.45 14.58
N VAL A 153 17.45 15.37 13.89
CA VAL A 153 16.44 16.44 13.94
C VAL A 153 15.42 16.13 15.04
N PRO A 154 15.49 16.76 16.22
CA PRO A 154 14.42 16.67 17.20
C PRO A 154 13.14 17.24 16.57
N VAL A 155 12.15 16.40 16.39
CA VAL A 155 10.80 16.86 16.07
C VAL A 155 10.19 17.35 17.37
N CYS A 156 10.46 18.62 17.70
CA CYS A 156 9.73 19.30 18.75
C CYS A 156 8.27 19.45 18.30
N VAL A 157 7.34 18.93 19.09
CA VAL A 157 5.90 19.18 18.92
C VAL A 157 5.57 20.55 19.50
#